data_AF-A0A804Q3C8-F1
#
_entry.id   AF-A0A804Q3C8-F1
#
_cell.length_a   1.000
_cell.length_b   1.000
_cell.length_c   1.000
_cell.angle_alpha   90.00
_cell.angle_beta   90.00
_cell.angle_gamma   90.00
#
_symmetry.space_group_name_H-M   'P 1'
#
loop_
_entity.id
_entity.type
_entity.pdbx_description
1 polymer ?
#
loop_
_entity_poly.entity_id
_entity_poly.type
_entity_poly.pdbx_seq_one_letter_code
_entity_poly.pdbx_strand_id
1 'polypeptide(L)'
;MTHICSAERRVLLYLDHDMVFIPINIRETHWYLAVIHARNMEIQVLDSLGTSQDRKDLTDSIKGLQRQIDMISQRKELKDHRWP
;
A
#
# COMPACT_ATOMS: atom_id res chain seq x y z
N MET A 1 10.81 24.90 2.25
CA MET A 1 10.76 23.50 1.74
C MET A 1 10.47 22.60 2.92
N THR A 2 9.37 21.86 2.89
CA THR A 2 9.02 20.88 3.95
C THR A 2 10.02 19.73 3.89
N HIS A 3 10.73 19.47 4.98
CA HIS A 3 11.57 18.27 5.08
C HIS A 3 10.67 17.04 5.14
N ILE A 4 10.72 16.23 4.08
CA ILE A 4 10.04 14.94 4.00
C ILE A 4 10.94 13.90 4.68
N CYS A 5 10.37 13.06 5.55
CA CYS A 5 11.17 12.04 6.22
C CYS A 5 11.57 10.92 5.24
N SER A 6 12.58 10.11 5.57
CA SER A 6 13.06 9.05 4.67
C SER A 6 11.98 8.01 4.32
N ALA A 7 11.05 7.74 5.24
CA ALA A 7 9.92 6.84 5.01
C ALA A 7 8.92 7.43 4.02
N GLU A 8 8.52 8.70 4.21
CA GLU A 8 7.60 9.38 3.29
C GLU A 8 8.19 9.46 1.87
N ARG A 9 9.50 9.70 1.75
CA ARG A 9 10.19 9.72 0.45
C ARG A 9 10.11 8.37 -0.26
N ARG A 10 10.23 7.24 0.46
CA ARG A 10 10.10 5.90 -0.15
C ARG A 10 8.68 5.64 -0.63
N VAL A 11 7.68 6.01 0.16
CA VAL A 11 6.28 5.81 -0.23
C VAL A 11 5.93 6.68 -1.44
N LEU A 12 6.42 7.92 -1.52
CA LEU A 12 6.30 8.77 -2.73
C LEU A 12 6.85 8.11 -4.00
N LEU A 13 8.01 7.43 -3.89
CA LEU A 13 8.63 6.70 -5.00
C LEU A 13 7.80 5.48 -5.40
N TYR A 14 7.24 4.74 -4.44
CA TYR A 14 6.36 3.62 -4.76
C TYR A 14 5.07 4.09 -5.44
N LEU A 15 4.43 5.12 -4.90
CA LEU A 15 3.21 5.73 -5.47
C LEU A 15 3.46 6.50 -6.78
N ASP A 16 4.68 6.47 -7.34
CA ASP A 16 4.94 6.92 -8.71
C ASP A 16 4.65 5.85 -9.77
N HIS A 17 4.39 4.61 -9.33
CA HIS A 17 3.89 3.53 -10.16
C HIS A 17 2.37 3.44 -10.00
N ASP A 18 1.64 3.05 -11.05
CA ASP A 18 0.17 2.93 -10.99
C ASP A 18 -0.31 1.87 -10.00
N MET A 19 0.42 0.75 -9.93
CA MET A 19 0.16 -0.35 -9.02
C MET A 19 1.44 -0.76 -8.28
N VAL A 20 1.34 -0.94 -6.97
CA VAL A 20 2.42 -1.48 -6.13
C VAL A 20 1.96 -2.78 -5.50
N PHE A 21 2.76 -3.83 -5.69
CA PHE A 21 2.48 -5.18 -5.21
C PHE A 21 3.35 -5.49 -4.00
N ILE A 22 2.73 -5.75 -2.85
CA ILE A 22 3.41 -6.04 -1.59
C ILE A 22 3.02 -7.44 -1.13
N PRO A 23 3.91 -8.45 -1.27
CA PRO A 23 3.68 -9.74 -0.65
C PRO A 23 3.88 -9.62 0.87
N ILE A 24 2.90 -10.10 1.63
CA ILE A 24 2.91 -10.06 3.10
C ILE A 24 2.82 -11.50 3.59
N ASN A 25 3.82 -11.94 4.35
CA ASN A 25 3.76 -13.22 5.05
C ASN A 25 3.57 -12.99 6.54
N ILE A 26 2.38 -13.29 7.04
CA ILE A 26 2.06 -13.11 8.45
C ILE A 26 2.31 -14.43 9.18
N ARG A 27 3.09 -14.37 10.26
CA ARG A 27 3.48 -15.52 11.08
C ARG A 27 4.19 -16.64 10.31
N GLU A 28 4.74 -16.35 9.12
CA GLU A 28 5.40 -17.34 8.25
C GLU A 28 4.49 -18.50 7.79
N THR A 29 3.18 -18.33 7.88
CA THR A 29 2.20 -19.42 7.68
C THR A 29 1.34 -19.25 6.43
N HIS A 30 1.13 -18.00 6.00
CA HIS A 30 0.26 -17.70 4.88
C HIS A 30 0.66 -16.39 4.20
N TRP A 31 0.64 -16.40 2.87
CA TRP A 31 0.98 -15.26 2.03
C TRP A 31 -0.28 -14.53 1.58
N TYR A 32 -0.28 -13.22 1.77
CA TYR A 32 -1.24 -12.27 1.21
C TYR A 32 -0.55 -11.43 0.15
N LEU A 33 -1.29 -10.94 -0.82
CA LEU A 33 -0.81 -9.92 -1.75
C LEU A 33 -1.62 -8.65 -1.56
N ALA A 34 -1.00 -7.62 -0.99
CA ALA A 34 -1.58 -6.28 -0.97
C ALA A 34 -1.24 -5.56 -2.27
N VAL A 35 -2.27 -5.06 -2.96
CA VAL A 35 -2.17 -4.29 -4.19
C VAL A 35 -2.58 -2.87 -3.88
N ILE A 36 -1.64 -1.93 -3.98
CA ILE A 36 -1.93 -0.50 -3.85
C ILE A 36 -2.20 0.03 -5.25
N HIS A 37 -3.42 0.52 -5.48
CA HIS A 37 -3.77 1.25 -6.68
C HIS A 37 -3.47 2.74 -6.45
N ALA A 38 -2.28 3.19 -6.82
CA ALA A 38 -1.78 4.52 -6.45
C ALA A 38 -2.70 5.66 -6.91
N ARG A 39 -3.28 5.55 -8.12
CA ARG A 39 -4.22 6.56 -8.64
C ARG A 39 -5.51 6.70 -7.80
N ASN A 40 -6.05 5.58 -7.31
CA ASN A 40 -7.29 5.57 -6.54
C ASN A 40 -7.03 5.68 -5.05
N MET A 41 -5.76 5.58 -4.62
CA MET A 41 -5.34 5.55 -3.22
C MET A 41 -6.03 4.44 -2.42
N GLU A 42 -6.28 3.31 -3.10
CA GLU A 42 -6.95 2.14 -2.55
C GLU A 42 -5.96 1.00 -2.35
N ILE A 43 -6.20 0.20 -1.30
CA ILE A 43 -5.49 -1.05 -1.07
C ILE A 43 -6.48 -2.20 -1.23
N GLN A 44 -6.18 -3.10 -2.15
CA GLN A 44 -6.86 -4.37 -2.30
C GLN A 44 -5.99 -5.49 -1.73
N VAL A 45 -6.61 -6.53 -1.18
CA VAL A 45 -5.88 -7.68 -0.65
C VAL A 45 -6.38 -8.94 -1.32
N LEU A 46 -5.47 -9.65 -1.97
CA LEU A 46 -5.71 -10.98 -2.50
C LEU A 46 -5.30 -12.00 -1.45
N ASP A 47 -6.26 -12.83 -1.05
CA ASP A 47 -6.12 -13.88 -0.04
C ASP A 47 -6.70 -15.18 -0.59
N SER A 48 -5.84 -16.17 -0.82
CA SER A 48 -6.24 -17.46 -1.39
C SER A 48 -6.98 -18.37 -0.40
N LEU A 49 -6.95 -18.09 0.90
CA LEU A 49 -7.68 -18.86 1.92
C LEU A 49 -9.05 -18.25 2.26
N GLY A 50 -9.38 -17.09 1.68
CA GLY A 50 -10.66 -16.43 1.92
C GLY A 50 -10.88 -16.10 3.40
N THR A 51 -12.14 -16.00 3.83
CA THR A 51 -12.50 -15.54 5.20
C THR A 51 -12.32 -16.62 6.28
N SER A 52 -11.55 -17.67 6.01
CA SER A 52 -11.41 -18.83 6.89
C SER A 52 -10.47 -18.62 8.08
N GLN A 53 -9.68 -17.53 8.09
CA GLN A 53 -8.70 -17.24 9.14
C GLN A 53 -8.99 -15.93 9.86
N ASP A 54 -8.55 -15.83 11.12
CA ASP A 54 -8.49 -14.55 11.84
C ASP A 54 -7.46 -13.64 11.15
N ARG A 55 -7.93 -12.49 10.64
CA ARG A 55 -7.16 -11.53 9.86
C ARG A 55 -6.75 -10.30 10.67
N LYS A 56 -6.72 -10.36 12.00
CA LYS A 56 -6.38 -9.19 12.82
C LYS A 56 -5.02 -8.61 12.46
N ASP A 57 -3.97 -9.43 12.44
CA ASP A 57 -2.61 -9.01 12.13
C ASP A 57 -2.51 -8.41 10.70
N LEU A 58 -3.25 -8.99 9.75
CA LEU A 58 -3.35 -8.47 8.39
C LEU A 58 -4.04 -7.11 8.36
N THR A 59 -5.18 -7.00 9.03
CA THR A 59 -5.96 -5.77 9.09
C THR A 59 -5.15 -4.63 9.69
N ASP A 60 -4.39 -4.91 10.75
CA ASP A 60 -3.52 -3.91 11.39
C ASP A 60 -2.36 -3.50 10.47
N SER A 61 -1.78 -4.46 9.73
CA SER A 61 -0.75 -4.18 8.72
C SER A 61 -1.28 -3.29 7.58
N ILE A 62 -2.47 -3.59 7.05
CA ILE A 62 -3.12 -2.82 5.98
C ILE A 62 -3.51 -1.42 6.48
N LYS A 63 -4.02 -1.27 7.71
CA LYS A 63 -4.26 0.04 8.33
C LYS A 63 -2.99 0.87 8.43
N GLY A 64 -1.88 0.23 8.80
CA GLY A 64 -0.56 0.87 8.83
C GLY A 64 -0.14 1.39 7.46
N LEU A 65 -0.31 0.57 6.41
CA LEU A 65 -0.04 0.98 5.02
C LEU A 65 -0.93 2.13 4.57
N GLN A 66 -2.25 2.04 4.81
CA GLN A 66 -3.19 3.10 4.45
C GLN A 66 -2.82 4.42 5.10
N ARG A 67 -2.45 4.42 6.39
CA ARG A 67 -2.00 5.63 7.09
C ARG A 67 -0.80 6.29 6.41
N GLN A 68 0.17 5.51 5.91
CA GLN A 68 1.32 6.06 5.19
C GLN A 68 0.91 6.70 3.85
N ILE A 69 -0.02 6.05 3.14
CA ILE A 69 -0.58 6.56 1.87
C ILE A 69 -1.35 7.86 2.11
N ASP A 70 -2.21 7.91 3.14
CA ASP A 70 -3.01 9.08 3.50
C ASP A 70 -2.15 10.29 3.90
N MET A 71 -1.05 10.06 4.61
CA MET A 71 -0.10 11.14 4.96
C MET A 71 0.52 11.80 3.72
N ILE A 72 0.62 11.07 2.61
CA ILE A 72 1.29 11.50 1.39
C ILE A 72 0.31 11.98 0.32
N SER A 73 -0.93 11.47 0.33
CA SER A 73 -2.01 11.96 -0.53
C SER A 73 -2.20 13.47 -0.41
N GLN A 74 -2.04 14.00 0.80
CA GLN A 74 -2.10 15.44 1.10
C GLN A 74 -0.96 16.26 0.48
N ARG A 75 0.08 15.60 -0.04
CA ARG A 75 1.31 16.25 -0.53
C ARG A 75 1.58 16.00 -2.02
N LYS A 76 0.96 15.00 -2.64
CA LYS A 76 1.26 14.59 -4.03
C LYS A 76 0.10 14.90 -4.95
N GLU A 77 0.33 15.73 -5.97
CA GLU A 77 -0.42 15.64 -7.21
C GLU A 77 0.10 14.42 -7.97
N LEU A 78 -0.71 13.37 -8.04
CA LEU A 78 -0.38 12.20 -8.86
C LEU A 78 -0.36 12.64 -10.32
N LYS A 79 0.73 12.37 -11.02
CA LYS A 79 0.81 12.62 -12.46
C LYS A 79 -0.15 11.68 -13.17
N ASP A 80 -0.76 12.15 -14.26
CA ASP A 80 -1.51 11.27 -15.16
C ASP A 80 -0.48 10.51 -16.00
N HIS A 81 -0.13 9.31 -15.56
CA HIS A 81 0.74 8.43 -16.33
C HIS A 81 -0.06 7.87 -17.51
N ARG A 82 0.19 8.44 -18.70
CA ARG A 82 -0.18 7.77 -19.94
C ARG A 82 0.74 6.56 -20.09
N TRP A 83 0.19 5.38 -19.85
CA TRP A 83 0.74 4.17 -20.44
C TRP A 83 0.87 4.39 -21.97
N PRO A 84 1.97 3.94 -22.60
CA PRO A 84 2.09 4.02 -24.05
C PRO A 84 0.95 3.29 -24.77
#